data_AF-A0A3D5FVF6-F1
#
_entry.id   AF-A0A3D5FVF6-F1
#
_cell.length_a   1.000
_cell.length_b   1.000
_cell.length_c   1.000
_cell.angle_alpha   90.00
_cell.angle_beta   90.00
_cell.angle_gamma   90.00
#
_symmetry.space_group_name_H-M   'P 1'
#
loop_
_entity.id
_entity.type
_entity.pdbx_description
1 polymer ?
#
loop_
_entity_poly.entity_id
_entity_poly.type
_entity_poly.pdbx_seq_one_letter_code
_entity_poly.pdbx_strand_id
1 'polypeptide(L)'
;MTHATGPGYLRKVILLTNLTMPRRLACGMTMIRTSALLLTILALSAPDAVLAQKGARGTAAEGRVLFHSPALSTNGLACINCHSDFDEQREPDGLMRAGHPLYNATQRATFWGQQKNDPDRYQSIGDAAVVCVEHFMKNPDKLTARQVESLSEYLKFKSPRPLTDALALAAAADKTGQYLRHDGGDRIRGRELFYSACHVCHPNANGGIGVPIPRDKDPAFYARKVREGDGLGAVLSGLDANAFALSAGNFMPFFGADRLSKSELRDIIAYLRSLPAQ
;
A
#
# COMPACT_ATOMS: atom_id res chain seq x y z
N MET A 1 -39.93 -40.86 -32.36
CA MET A 1 -38.65 -41.27 -32.99
C MET A 1 -37.54 -40.65 -32.13
N THR A 2 -37.08 -41.37 -31.08
CA THR A 2 -35.82 -42.18 -31.03
C THR A 2 -34.55 -41.34 -31.21
N HIS A 3 -33.47 -41.41 -30.44
CA HIS A 3 -33.03 -42.03 -29.16
C HIS A 3 -31.65 -41.36 -28.88
N ALA A 4 -31.31 -40.98 -27.63
CA ALA A 4 -30.25 -41.58 -26.77
C ALA A 4 -28.78 -41.25 -27.15
N THR A 5 -27.72 -41.14 -26.33
CA THR A 5 -27.29 -41.53 -24.95
C THR A 5 -26.06 -40.66 -24.59
N GLY A 6 -25.83 -40.06 -23.40
CA GLY A 6 -25.32 -40.62 -22.11
C GLY A 6 -23.76 -40.53 -22.00
N PRO A 7 -23.07 -40.69 -20.82
CA PRO A 7 -23.36 -40.47 -19.39
C PRO A 7 -22.33 -39.49 -18.72
N GLY A 8 -22.38 -38.97 -17.49
CA GLY A 8 -22.99 -39.38 -16.22
C GLY A 8 -21.93 -39.95 -15.25
N TYR A 9 -21.22 -39.10 -14.46
CA TYR A 9 -20.27 -39.56 -13.42
C TYR A 9 -20.85 -39.36 -12.01
N LEU A 10 -20.97 -40.48 -11.29
CA LEU A 10 -21.47 -40.60 -9.91
C LEU A 10 -20.47 -40.12 -8.87
N ARG A 11 -20.97 -39.37 -7.88
CA ARG A 11 -20.33 -39.11 -6.58
C ARG A 11 -20.37 -40.37 -5.69
N LYS A 12 -19.22 -40.85 -5.23
CA LYS A 12 -19.11 -41.86 -4.17
C LYS A 12 -19.28 -41.20 -2.79
N VAL A 13 -20.32 -41.63 -2.09
CA VAL A 13 -20.50 -41.46 -0.64
C VAL A 13 -19.84 -42.68 0.02
N ILE A 14 -18.95 -42.47 0.98
CA ILE A 14 -18.40 -43.53 1.84
C ILE A 14 -18.94 -43.29 3.25
N LEU A 15 -19.72 -44.26 3.72
CA LEU A 15 -20.30 -44.31 5.07
C LEU A 15 -20.17 -45.76 5.55
N LEU A 16 -19.27 -45.98 6.52
CA LEU A 16 -19.03 -47.26 7.22
C LEU A 16 -18.28 -46.89 8.51
N THR A 17 -18.51 -47.41 9.71
CA THR A 17 -19.55 -48.23 10.35
C THR A 17 -19.17 -48.25 11.83
N ASN A 18 -20.15 -48.26 12.73
CA ASN A 18 -19.95 -48.50 14.16
C ASN A 18 -19.46 -49.93 14.39
N LEU A 19 -18.38 -50.11 15.16
CA LEU A 19 -18.02 -51.38 15.79
C LEU A 19 -17.77 -51.17 17.28
N THR A 20 -18.48 -51.99 18.04
CA THR A 20 -18.54 -52.11 19.49
C THR A 20 -17.26 -52.73 20.07
N MET A 21 -16.90 -52.35 21.30
CA MET A 21 -15.89 -53.06 22.11
C MET A 21 -16.46 -53.41 23.50
N PRO A 22 -16.10 -54.58 24.06
CA PRO A 22 -16.67 -55.08 25.32
C PRO A 22 -15.91 -54.61 26.57
N ARG A 23 -16.57 -54.83 27.70
CA ARG A 23 -16.23 -54.45 29.08
C ARG A 23 -15.35 -55.51 29.81
N ARG A 24 -14.50 -54.99 30.72
CA ARG A 24 -13.99 -55.54 32.01
C ARG A 24 -12.82 -56.55 32.02
N LEU A 25 -11.78 -56.18 32.79
CA LEU A 25 -11.17 -56.83 33.99
C LEU A 25 -9.81 -56.11 34.27
N ALA A 26 -9.67 -55.30 35.31
CA ALA A 26 -9.34 -55.60 36.72
C ALA A 26 -7.83 -55.75 37.05
N CYS A 27 -7.43 -55.05 38.13
CA CYS A 27 -6.31 -55.29 39.05
C CYS A 27 -4.90 -54.79 38.67
N GLY A 28 -4.26 -54.06 39.61
CA GLY A 28 -2.80 -53.85 39.60
C GLY A 28 -2.30 -52.51 40.15
N MET A 29 -2.46 -52.27 41.45
CA MET A 29 -1.65 -51.30 42.20
C MET A 29 -0.17 -51.71 42.14
N THR A 30 0.73 -50.83 41.71
CA THR A 30 2.10 -50.81 42.26
C THR A 30 2.70 -49.42 42.22
N MET A 31 3.28 -49.05 43.36
CA MET A 31 3.88 -47.78 43.72
C MET A 31 5.35 -47.67 43.26
N ILE A 32 5.77 -46.43 43.02
CA ILE A 32 7.11 -45.85 43.28
C ILE A 32 8.29 -46.39 42.44
N ARG A 33 8.91 -45.50 41.64
CA ARG A 33 10.35 -45.20 41.74
C ARG A 33 10.73 -43.88 41.06
N THR A 34 11.09 -42.94 41.91
CA THR A 34 11.97 -41.78 41.74
C THR A 34 12.97 -41.85 40.58
N SER A 35 13.01 -40.80 39.76
CA SER A 35 14.23 -40.35 39.05
C SER A 35 14.11 -38.86 38.76
N ALA A 36 14.42 -38.06 39.79
CA ALA A 36 14.77 -36.66 39.67
C ALA A 36 16.29 -36.56 39.66
N LEU A 37 16.87 -36.15 38.52
CA LEU A 37 18.05 -35.28 38.40
C LEU A 37 18.51 -35.31 36.94
N LEU A 38 18.18 -34.28 36.17
CA LEU A 38 19.08 -33.82 35.11
C LEU A 38 19.19 -32.30 35.19
N LEU A 39 20.45 -31.91 35.27
CA LEU A 39 21.02 -30.59 35.51
C LEU A 39 20.25 -29.43 34.86
N THR A 40 19.71 -28.55 35.71
CA THR A 40 19.37 -27.17 35.39
C THR A 40 20.61 -26.31 35.60
N ILE A 41 21.44 -26.13 34.57
CA ILE A 41 22.47 -25.09 34.53
C ILE A 41 22.43 -24.44 33.15
N LEU A 42 21.65 -23.36 33.00
CA LEU A 42 21.72 -22.38 31.91
C LEU A 42 20.75 -21.23 32.23
N ALA A 43 21.06 -20.42 33.25
CA ALA A 43 20.22 -19.26 33.58
C ALA A 43 21.03 -18.10 34.20
N LEU A 44 22.21 -17.77 33.66
CA LEU A 44 22.95 -16.59 34.13
C LEU A 44 23.71 -15.84 33.01
N SER A 45 23.08 -15.70 31.84
CA SER A 45 23.56 -14.85 30.72
C SER A 45 22.41 -14.12 30.02
N ALA A 46 21.39 -13.70 30.77
CA ALA A 46 20.22 -13.04 30.21
C ALA A 46 20.33 -11.51 29.95
N PRO A 47 21.14 -10.69 30.66
CA PRO A 47 21.07 -9.24 30.46
C PRO A 47 21.67 -8.80 29.11
N ASP A 48 22.79 -9.40 28.69
CA ASP A 48 23.46 -9.04 27.43
C ASP A 48 22.70 -9.52 26.19
N ALA A 49 22.07 -10.71 26.28
CA ALA A 49 21.22 -11.22 25.21
C ALA A 49 19.98 -10.34 24.99
N VAL A 50 19.36 -9.84 26.07
CA VAL A 50 18.21 -8.94 26.00
C VAL A 50 18.58 -7.53 25.50
N LEU A 51 19.75 -7.01 25.89
CA LEU A 51 20.28 -5.74 25.37
C LEU A 51 20.68 -5.83 23.88
N ALA A 52 21.33 -6.92 23.47
CA ALA A 52 21.65 -7.19 22.08
C ALA A 52 20.38 -7.40 21.22
N GLN A 53 19.34 -8.07 21.74
CA GLN A 53 18.04 -8.17 21.08
C GLN A 53 17.35 -6.80 20.96
N LYS A 54 17.51 -5.91 21.94
CA LYS A 54 16.98 -4.54 21.89
C LYS A 54 17.69 -3.67 20.85
N GLY A 55 18.97 -3.88 20.60
CA GLY A 55 19.74 -3.21 19.54
C GLY A 55 19.52 -3.77 18.13
N ALA A 56 18.93 -4.97 18.03
CA ALA A 56 18.62 -5.65 16.77
C ALA A 56 17.22 -5.33 16.22
N ARG A 57 16.28 -4.92 17.08
CA ARG A 57 14.91 -4.58 16.69
C ARG A 57 14.77 -3.14 16.21
N GLY A 58 13.87 -2.94 15.25
CA GLY A 58 13.45 -1.62 14.81
C GLY A 58 12.65 -0.85 15.87
N THR A 59 12.62 0.48 15.76
CA THR A 59 11.86 1.35 16.67
C THR A 59 10.97 2.34 15.92
N ALA A 60 9.89 2.80 16.56
CA ALA A 60 9.01 3.83 15.99
C ALA A 60 9.74 5.16 15.74
N ALA A 61 10.75 5.50 16.55
CA ALA A 61 11.57 6.70 16.35
C ALA A 61 12.42 6.59 15.07
N GLU A 62 13.04 5.45 14.84
CA GLU A 62 13.73 5.16 13.57
C GLU A 62 12.75 5.18 12.39
N GLY A 63 11.58 4.57 12.54
CA GLY A 63 10.55 4.56 11.50
C GLY A 63 10.07 5.97 11.14
N ARG A 64 9.95 6.87 12.12
CA ARG A 64 9.65 8.29 11.86
C ARG A 64 10.72 8.94 11.00
N VAL A 65 12.00 8.72 11.32
CA VAL A 65 13.11 9.26 10.51
C VAL A 65 13.03 8.71 9.09
N LEU A 66 12.84 7.41 8.92
CA LEU A 66 12.71 6.77 7.60
C LEU A 66 11.52 7.32 6.79
N PHE A 67 10.37 7.52 7.43
CA PHE A 67 9.15 8.01 6.77
C PHE A 67 9.29 9.44 6.22
N HIS A 68 10.02 10.29 6.94
CA HIS A 68 10.21 11.70 6.61
C HIS A 68 11.50 12.01 5.85
N SER A 69 12.33 11.00 5.58
CA SER A 69 13.65 11.17 4.99
C SER A 69 13.72 10.62 3.57
N PRO A 70 14.38 11.33 2.64
CA PRO A 70 14.66 10.79 1.32
C PRO A 70 15.76 9.72 1.32
N ALA A 71 16.36 9.39 2.47
CA ALA A 71 17.49 8.46 2.59
C ALA A 71 17.20 7.03 2.08
N LEU A 72 15.92 6.64 1.98
CA LEU A 72 15.51 5.36 1.43
C LEU A 72 15.33 5.39 -0.10
N SER A 73 15.46 6.55 -0.74
CA SER A 73 15.21 6.74 -2.17
C SER A 73 16.49 6.97 -2.96
N THR A 74 16.45 6.68 -4.26
CA THR A 74 17.48 7.10 -5.22
C THR A 74 17.04 8.34 -6.00
N ASN A 75 15.77 8.74 -5.91
CA ASN A 75 15.16 9.84 -6.66
C ASN A 75 14.79 11.07 -5.80
N GLY A 76 15.10 11.05 -4.50
CA GLY A 76 14.84 12.16 -3.58
C GLY A 76 13.44 12.18 -2.95
N LEU A 77 12.60 11.15 -3.18
CA LEU A 77 11.31 11.02 -2.50
C LEU A 77 11.46 10.50 -1.06
N ALA A 78 10.58 10.97 -0.18
CA ALA A 78 10.28 10.36 1.11
C ALA A 78 8.82 9.88 1.11
N CYS A 79 8.46 8.97 2.03
CA CYS A 79 7.09 8.48 2.15
C CYS A 79 6.10 9.64 2.37
N ILE A 80 6.49 10.65 3.16
CA ILE A 80 5.71 11.84 3.48
C ILE A 80 5.32 12.68 2.25
N ASN A 81 6.03 12.56 1.12
CA ASN A 81 5.69 13.29 -0.10
C ASN A 81 4.43 12.73 -0.77
N CYS A 82 4.13 11.44 -0.58
CA CYS A 82 2.96 10.77 -1.14
C CYS A 82 1.91 10.42 -0.09
N HIS A 83 2.28 10.31 1.18
CA HIS A 83 1.39 9.90 2.26
C HIS A 83 1.60 10.74 3.51
N SER A 84 0.56 11.41 4.02
CA SER A 84 0.63 11.98 5.37
C SER A 84 0.61 10.87 6.42
N ASP A 85 1.23 11.10 7.57
CA ASP A 85 1.14 10.21 8.73
C ASP A 85 0.14 10.72 9.79
N PHE A 86 -0.56 11.81 9.52
CA PHE A 86 -1.56 12.44 10.38
C PHE A 86 -2.94 12.48 9.71
N ASP A 87 -3.94 12.89 10.47
CA ASP A 87 -5.32 13.07 9.98
C ASP A 87 -5.42 14.40 9.23
N GLU A 88 -5.29 14.37 7.90
CA GLU A 88 -5.33 15.57 7.04
C GLU A 88 -6.61 16.41 7.20
N GLN A 89 -7.72 15.83 7.65
CA GLN A 89 -8.96 16.57 7.89
C GLN A 89 -8.90 17.39 9.18
N ARG A 90 -8.15 16.92 10.18
CA ARG A 90 -8.02 17.59 11.48
C ARG A 90 -6.83 18.53 11.52
N GLU A 91 -5.74 18.16 10.85
CA GLU A 91 -4.46 18.86 10.89
C GLU A 91 -3.98 19.12 9.46
N PRO A 92 -4.67 19.97 8.67
CA PRO A 92 -4.28 20.22 7.29
C PRO A 92 -2.94 20.97 7.24
N ASP A 93 -2.02 20.49 6.41
CA ASP A 93 -0.72 21.12 6.15
C ASP A 93 -0.68 21.87 4.81
N GLY A 94 -1.81 21.96 4.12
CA GLY A 94 -1.94 22.61 2.82
C GLY A 94 -1.45 21.77 1.63
N LEU A 95 -1.01 20.52 1.85
CA LEU A 95 -0.59 19.62 0.78
C LEU A 95 -1.70 18.65 0.38
N MET A 96 -1.82 18.39 -0.91
CA MET A 96 -2.73 17.41 -1.47
C MET A 96 -1.91 16.25 -2.02
N ARG A 97 -1.74 15.20 -1.22
CA ARG A 97 -0.91 14.06 -1.60
C ARG A 97 -1.68 13.07 -2.48
N ALA A 98 -0.97 12.46 -3.42
CA ALA A 98 -1.54 11.47 -4.34
C ALA A 98 -2.01 10.21 -3.60
N GLY A 99 -1.18 9.73 -2.67
CA GLY A 99 -1.55 8.69 -1.74
C GLY A 99 -2.40 9.26 -0.60
N HIS A 100 -3.32 8.44 -0.11
CA HIS A 100 -4.10 8.78 1.07
C HIS A 100 -3.24 8.76 2.34
N PRO A 101 -3.71 9.42 3.42
CA PRO A 101 -3.06 9.34 4.72
C PRO A 101 -2.80 7.90 5.16
N LEU A 102 -1.63 7.67 5.76
CA LEU A 102 -1.30 6.42 6.45
C LEU A 102 -1.59 6.47 7.95
N TYR A 103 -2.18 7.57 8.43
CA TYR A 103 -2.81 7.64 9.75
C TYR A 103 -3.88 6.55 9.88
N ASN A 104 -3.86 5.82 11.00
CA ASN A 104 -4.69 4.62 11.23
C ASN A 104 -4.58 3.52 10.16
N ALA A 105 -3.55 3.51 9.31
CA ALA A 105 -3.47 2.53 8.23
C ALA A 105 -3.31 1.09 8.72
N THR A 106 -2.62 0.84 9.85
CA THR A 106 -2.35 -0.53 10.32
C THR A 106 -3.60 -1.28 10.77
N GLN A 107 -4.72 -0.58 10.92
CA GLN A 107 -6.01 -1.14 11.36
C GLN A 107 -6.96 -1.41 10.19
N ARG A 108 -6.51 -1.14 8.95
CA ARG A 108 -7.31 -1.39 7.74
C ARG A 108 -7.33 -2.89 7.45
N ALA A 109 -8.48 -3.37 6.97
CA ALA A 109 -8.68 -4.77 6.62
C ALA A 109 -7.76 -5.23 5.47
N THR A 110 -7.38 -4.31 4.58
CA THR A 110 -6.48 -4.58 3.46
C THR A 110 -5.49 -3.45 3.28
N PHE A 111 -4.30 -3.82 2.84
CA PHE A 111 -3.29 -2.90 2.33
C PHE A 111 -3.32 -2.95 0.80
N TRP A 112 -2.77 -1.91 0.17
CA TRP A 112 -2.85 -1.62 -1.26
C TRP A 112 -3.03 -2.87 -2.16
N GLY A 113 -4.13 -2.94 -2.92
CA GLY A 113 -4.23 -3.87 -4.04
C GLY A 113 -4.26 -5.36 -3.67
N GLN A 114 -5.01 -5.77 -2.63
CA GLN A 114 -5.49 -7.16 -2.57
C GLN A 114 -6.25 -7.45 -3.86
N GLN A 115 -5.57 -8.08 -4.80
CA GLN A 115 -6.21 -8.54 -6.01
C GLN A 115 -7.05 -9.76 -5.63
N LYS A 116 -8.22 -9.91 -6.23
CA LYS A 116 -9.10 -11.06 -5.94
C LYS A 116 -8.39 -12.41 -6.15
N ASN A 117 -7.37 -12.43 -7.00
CA ASN A 117 -6.53 -13.57 -7.34
C ASN A 117 -5.21 -13.65 -6.54
N ASP A 118 -4.87 -12.65 -5.72
CA ASP A 118 -3.66 -12.61 -4.90
C ASP A 118 -3.91 -11.83 -3.59
N PRO A 119 -4.80 -12.33 -2.70
CA PRO A 119 -5.16 -11.65 -1.47
C PRO A 119 -4.01 -11.61 -0.46
N ASP A 120 -3.05 -12.52 -0.57
CA ASP A 120 -1.94 -12.65 0.39
C ASP A 120 -0.70 -11.83 0.00
N ARG A 121 -0.73 -11.12 -1.13
CA ARG A 121 0.41 -10.36 -1.66
C ARG A 121 1.03 -9.38 -0.65
N TYR A 122 0.20 -8.82 0.23
CA TYR A 122 0.61 -7.82 1.22
C TYR A 122 0.06 -8.20 2.60
N GLN A 123 0.78 -9.07 3.30
CA GLN A 123 0.34 -9.59 4.61
C GLN A 123 0.49 -8.56 5.74
N SER A 124 1.32 -7.54 5.54
CA SER A 124 1.54 -6.46 6.50
C SER A 124 1.74 -5.10 5.81
N ILE A 125 1.57 -4.03 6.59
CA ILE A 125 1.93 -2.67 6.13
C ILE A 125 3.43 -2.54 5.80
N GLY A 126 4.27 -3.37 6.42
CA GLY A 126 5.70 -3.45 6.13
C GLY A 126 5.96 -4.01 4.73
N ASP A 127 5.24 -5.06 4.34
CA ASP A 127 5.34 -5.64 2.99
C ASP A 127 4.88 -4.65 1.91
N ALA A 128 3.82 -3.88 2.21
CA ALA A 128 3.38 -2.80 1.33
C ALA A 128 4.43 -1.69 1.19
N ALA A 129 5.14 -1.35 2.28
CA ALA A 129 6.19 -0.32 2.25
C ALA A 129 7.39 -0.71 1.38
N VAL A 130 7.73 -2.01 1.32
CA VAL A 130 8.81 -2.52 0.43
C VAL A 130 8.51 -2.19 -1.03
N VAL A 131 7.28 -2.41 -1.50
CA VAL A 131 6.89 -2.06 -2.89
C VAL A 131 7.00 -0.57 -3.14
N CYS A 132 6.60 0.27 -2.19
CA CYS A 132 6.73 1.71 -2.32
C CYS A 132 8.20 2.13 -2.51
N VAL A 133 9.10 1.56 -1.72
CA VAL A 133 10.54 1.87 -1.77
C VAL A 133 11.16 1.40 -3.08
N GLU A 134 10.86 0.18 -3.51
CA GLU A 134 11.37 -0.38 -4.77
C GLU A 134 10.85 0.39 -5.99
N HIS A 135 9.54 0.65 -6.05
CA HIS A 135 8.91 1.14 -7.26
C HIS A 135 8.85 2.66 -7.36
N PHE A 136 8.33 3.33 -6.32
CA PHE A 136 8.12 4.78 -6.33
C PHE A 136 9.37 5.55 -5.87
N MET A 137 10.10 5.03 -4.89
CA MET A 137 11.34 5.65 -4.41
C MET A 137 12.59 5.16 -5.16
N LYS A 138 12.40 4.24 -6.13
CA LYS A 138 13.40 3.73 -7.08
C LYS A 138 14.64 3.12 -6.40
N ASN A 139 14.48 2.54 -5.21
CA ASN A 139 15.58 1.90 -4.50
C ASN A 139 15.58 0.38 -4.72
N PRO A 140 16.54 -0.18 -5.48
CA PRO A 140 16.59 -1.61 -5.77
C PRO A 140 17.03 -2.45 -4.57
N ASP A 141 17.68 -1.86 -3.57
CA ASP A 141 18.28 -2.58 -2.43
C ASP A 141 17.24 -3.02 -1.38
N LYS A 142 15.96 -2.73 -1.64
CA LYS A 142 14.81 -3.03 -0.77
C LYS A 142 15.00 -2.46 0.65
N LEU A 143 14.03 -2.72 1.52
CA LEU A 143 14.17 -2.44 2.94
C LEU A 143 14.82 -3.64 3.66
N THR A 144 15.76 -3.36 4.55
CA THR A 144 16.26 -4.35 5.52
C THR A 144 15.16 -4.74 6.50
N ALA A 145 15.29 -5.92 7.13
CA ALA A 145 14.32 -6.39 8.13
C ALA A 145 14.11 -5.37 9.27
N ARG A 146 15.18 -4.72 9.76
CA ARG A 146 15.08 -3.66 10.77
C ARG A 146 14.32 -2.44 10.26
N GLN A 147 14.53 -2.01 9.02
CA GLN A 147 13.79 -0.87 8.46
C GLN A 147 12.30 -1.18 8.28
N VAL A 148 11.96 -2.39 7.83
CA VAL A 148 10.57 -2.86 7.76
C VAL A 148 9.92 -2.86 9.14
N GLU A 149 10.62 -3.37 10.16
CA GLU A 149 10.13 -3.36 11.55
C GLU A 149 9.97 -1.92 12.08
N SER A 150 10.97 -1.06 11.91
CA SER A 150 10.93 0.33 12.35
C SER A 150 9.76 1.11 11.73
N LEU A 151 9.54 0.98 10.42
CA LEU A 151 8.39 1.59 9.73
C LEU A 151 7.06 1.03 10.23
N SER A 152 6.99 -0.28 10.45
CA SER A 152 5.78 -0.93 10.98
C SER A 152 5.45 -0.43 12.38
N GLU A 153 6.42 -0.34 13.28
CA GLU A 153 6.24 0.20 14.63
C GLU A 153 5.84 1.68 14.61
N TYR A 154 6.40 2.47 13.69
CA TYR A 154 6.00 3.85 13.53
C TYR A 154 4.54 4.00 13.08
N LEU A 155 4.12 3.25 12.06
CA LEU A 155 2.75 3.32 11.55
C LEU A 155 1.74 2.75 12.54
N LYS A 156 2.12 1.76 13.36
CA LYS A 156 1.31 1.30 14.50
C LYS A 156 1.11 2.41 15.52
N PHE A 157 2.18 3.14 15.87
CA PHE A 157 2.09 4.30 16.77
C PHE A 157 1.17 5.40 16.20
N LYS A 158 1.20 5.61 14.88
CA LYS A 158 0.29 6.53 14.17
C LYS A 158 -1.11 5.95 13.90
N SER A 159 -1.44 4.80 14.50
CA SER A 159 -2.74 4.14 14.37
C SER A 159 -3.43 3.90 15.72
N PRO A 160 -3.71 4.95 16.51
CA PRO A 160 -4.18 4.81 17.89
C PRO A 160 -5.65 4.38 18.04
N ARG A 161 -6.45 4.36 16.96
CA ARG A 161 -7.89 4.03 17.05
C ARG A 161 -8.16 2.60 16.58
N PRO A 162 -9.02 1.83 17.27
CA PRO A 162 -9.42 0.52 16.78
C PRO A 162 -10.25 0.65 15.49
N LEU A 163 -10.02 -0.26 14.54
CA LEU A 163 -10.79 -0.55 13.33
C LEU A 163 -11.38 0.67 12.61
N THR A 164 -10.68 1.14 11.57
CA THR A 164 -11.26 2.01 10.54
C THR A 164 -11.78 1.15 9.39
N ASP A 165 -12.91 1.53 8.81
CA ASP A 165 -13.32 1.00 7.51
C ASP A 165 -12.15 1.09 6.52
N ALA A 166 -12.06 0.12 5.60
CA ALA A 166 -11.09 0.20 4.53
C ALA A 166 -11.31 1.53 3.80
N LEU A 167 -10.22 2.28 3.60
CA LEU A 167 -10.31 3.54 2.88
C LEU A 167 -10.65 3.23 1.42
N ALA A 168 -11.87 3.56 1.03
CA ALA A 168 -12.31 3.38 -0.34
C ALA A 168 -11.49 4.31 -1.24
N LEU A 169 -10.54 3.75 -1.96
CA LEU A 169 -9.83 4.46 -3.02
C LEU A 169 -10.82 4.67 -4.16
N ALA A 170 -11.17 5.91 -4.47
CA ALA A 170 -11.91 6.13 -5.70
C ALA A 170 -10.98 5.75 -6.86
N ALA A 171 -11.47 4.85 -7.72
CA ALA A 171 -10.76 4.50 -8.93
C ALA A 171 -10.38 5.77 -9.68
N ALA A 172 -9.23 5.71 -10.34
CA ALA A 172 -8.70 6.84 -11.06
C ALA A 172 -9.46 7.02 -12.38
N ALA A 173 -10.62 7.67 -12.26
CA ALA A 173 -11.48 8.17 -13.31
C ALA A 173 -12.07 7.19 -14.34
N ASP A 174 -13.12 7.72 -14.95
CA ASP A 174 -13.82 7.35 -16.18
C ASP A 174 -13.37 6.05 -16.87
N LYS A 175 -14.21 5.02 -16.78
CA LYS A 175 -14.03 3.71 -17.44
C LYS A 175 -13.90 3.80 -18.97
N THR A 176 -14.16 4.95 -19.58
CA THR A 176 -14.02 5.17 -21.02
C THR A 176 -12.60 5.52 -21.46
N GLY A 177 -11.73 5.98 -20.54
CA GLY A 177 -10.38 6.46 -20.88
C GLY A 177 -10.35 7.76 -21.71
N GLN A 178 -11.49 8.43 -21.92
CA GLN A 178 -11.57 9.60 -22.81
C GLN A 178 -11.24 10.92 -22.11
N TYR A 179 -11.43 11.01 -20.79
CA TYR A 179 -11.13 12.18 -19.97
C TYR A 179 -11.66 13.53 -20.52
N LEU A 180 -12.88 13.53 -21.05
CA LEU A 180 -13.51 14.72 -21.63
C LEU A 180 -13.89 15.76 -20.57
N ARG A 181 -14.06 17.02 -20.99
CA ARG A 181 -14.54 18.17 -20.19
C ARG A 181 -13.58 18.61 -19.08
N HIS A 182 -12.32 18.81 -19.43
CA HIS A 182 -11.27 19.40 -18.57
C HIS A 182 -10.77 20.76 -19.09
N ASP A 183 -11.50 21.37 -20.01
CA ASP A 183 -11.33 22.73 -20.50
C ASP A 183 -12.05 23.76 -19.63
N GLY A 184 -11.67 25.05 -19.72
CA GLY A 184 -12.39 26.16 -19.09
C GLY A 184 -12.18 26.33 -17.58
N GLY A 185 -11.04 25.91 -17.03
CA GLY A 185 -10.71 26.07 -15.61
C GLY A 185 -10.25 27.47 -15.20
N ASP A 186 -10.20 27.70 -13.89
CA ASP A 186 -9.66 28.91 -13.28
C ASP A 186 -8.14 28.75 -13.03
N ARG A 187 -7.34 29.54 -13.74
CA ARG A 187 -5.86 29.47 -13.64
C ARG A 187 -5.31 29.95 -12.29
N ILE A 188 -6.03 30.81 -11.57
CA ILE A 188 -5.56 31.34 -10.28
C ILE A 188 -5.73 30.28 -9.20
N ARG A 189 -6.93 29.68 -9.11
CA ARG A 189 -7.15 28.50 -8.26
C ARG A 189 -6.28 27.32 -8.68
N GLY A 190 -6.11 27.13 -9.99
CA GLY A 190 -5.24 26.11 -10.56
C GLY A 190 -3.80 26.21 -10.10
N ARG A 191 -3.27 27.43 -9.93
CA ARG A 191 -1.94 27.66 -9.38
C ARG A 191 -1.86 27.15 -7.94
N GLU A 192 -2.81 27.51 -7.09
CA GLU A 192 -2.81 27.08 -5.68
C GLU A 192 -2.86 25.55 -5.57
N LEU A 193 -3.76 24.92 -6.32
CA LEU A 193 -3.89 23.47 -6.40
C LEU A 193 -2.64 22.79 -6.96
N PHE A 194 -1.98 23.40 -7.94
CA PHE A 194 -0.73 22.87 -8.48
C PHE A 194 0.38 22.85 -7.42
N TYR A 195 0.49 23.92 -6.62
CA TYR A 195 1.49 24.00 -5.56
C TYR A 195 1.22 23.03 -4.42
N SER A 196 -0.04 22.73 -4.11
CA SER A 196 -0.39 21.74 -3.10
C SER A 196 -0.22 20.29 -3.58
N ALA A 197 -0.52 20.00 -4.84
CA ALA A 197 -0.60 18.63 -5.35
C ALA A 197 0.59 18.17 -6.20
N CYS A 198 1.20 19.07 -6.97
CA CYS A 198 2.13 18.70 -8.04
C CYS A 198 3.55 19.22 -7.82
N HIS A 199 3.69 20.40 -7.19
CA HIS A 199 4.97 21.12 -7.09
C HIS A 199 6.07 20.35 -6.35
N VAL A 200 5.71 19.51 -5.38
CA VAL A 200 6.67 18.67 -4.64
C VAL A 200 7.51 17.82 -5.59
N CYS A 201 6.90 17.28 -6.65
CA CYS A 201 7.59 16.47 -7.65
C CYS A 201 7.99 17.28 -8.89
N HIS A 202 7.13 18.22 -9.31
CA HIS A 202 7.27 19.02 -10.52
C HIS A 202 7.45 20.51 -10.14
N PRO A 203 8.61 20.91 -9.60
CA PRO A 203 8.79 22.27 -9.10
C PRO A 203 8.54 23.29 -10.21
N ASN A 204 7.53 24.15 -10.00
CA ASN A 204 7.06 25.14 -10.99
C ASN A 204 6.69 24.55 -12.36
N ALA A 205 6.22 23.31 -12.39
CA ALA A 205 5.95 22.52 -13.61
C ALA A 205 7.19 22.26 -14.49
N ASN A 206 8.38 22.54 -13.97
CA ASN A 206 9.65 22.16 -14.56
C ASN A 206 10.06 20.75 -14.07
N GLY A 207 11.29 20.35 -14.39
CA GLY A 207 11.87 19.10 -13.90
C GLY A 207 12.33 19.20 -12.44
N GLY A 208 12.20 18.10 -11.73
CA GLY A 208 12.69 17.88 -10.38
C GLY A 208 12.79 16.38 -10.14
N ILE A 209 12.11 15.87 -9.11
CA ILE A 209 11.88 14.42 -8.95
C ILE A 209 11.09 13.88 -10.15
N GLY A 210 10.04 14.60 -10.55
CA GLY A 210 9.26 14.33 -11.74
C GLY A 210 9.83 15.04 -12.97
N VAL A 211 9.44 14.55 -14.15
CA VAL A 211 9.81 15.16 -15.43
C VAL A 211 9.16 16.55 -15.61
N PRO A 212 9.71 17.45 -16.45
CA PRO A 212 9.01 18.67 -16.82
C PRO A 212 7.63 18.39 -17.41
N ILE A 213 6.62 19.18 -17.03
CA ILE A 213 5.25 19.00 -17.52
C ILE A 213 5.10 19.81 -18.82
N PRO A 214 4.78 19.16 -19.97
CA PRO A 214 4.60 19.88 -21.22
C PRO A 214 3.44 20.88 -21.10
N ARG A 215 3.51 22.04 -21.76
CA ARG A 215 2.53 23.14 -21.60
C ARG A 215 1.59 23.29 -22.81
N ASP A 216 1.86 22.53 -23.86
CA ASP A 216 1.23 22.58 -25.19
C ASP A 216 0.19 21.47 -25.43
N LYS A 217 -0.13 20.66 -24.42
CA LYS A 217 -1.02 19.51 -24.60
C LYS A 217 -2.49 19.87 -24.44
N ASP A 218 -3.35 19.00 -24.99
CA ASP A 218 -4.78 19.11 -24.80
C ASP A 218 -5.17 18.74 -23.34
N PRO A 219 -6.32 19.22 -22.83
CA PRO A 219 -6.76 18.90 -21.48
C PRO A 219 -6.87 17.40 -21.14
N ALA A 220 -7.24 16.55 -22.12
CA ALA A 220 -7.41 15.13 -21.87
C ALA A 220 -6.06 14.43 -21.66
N PHE A 221 -4.98 14.91 -22.30
CA PHE A 221 -3.62 14.44 -22.00
C PHE A 221 -3.27 14.59 -20.52
N TYR A 222 -3.46 15.78 -19.94
CA TYR A 222 -3.12 16.03 -18.53
C TYR A 222 -4.02 15.23 -17.60
N ALA A 223 -5.32 15.21 -17.89
CA ALA A 223 -6.26 14.47 -17.08
C ALA A 223 -5.92 12.98 -17.07
N ARG A 224 -5.59 12.40 -18.23
CA ARG A 224 -5.10 11.03 -18.33
C ARG A 224 -3.84 10.81 -17.50
N LYS A 225 -2.83 11.69 -17.59
CA LYS A 225 -1.60 11.56 -16.80
C LYS A 225 -1.85 11.58 -15.30
N VAL A 226 -2.68 12.51 -14.82
CA VAL A 226 -3.00 12.61 -13.38
C VAL A 226 -3.83 11.43 -12.90
N ARG A 227 -4.74 10.90 -13.74
CA ARG A 227 -5.61 9.78 -13.37
C ARG A 227 -4.93 8.44 -13.53
N GLU A 228 -4.13 8.21 -14.55
CA GLU A 228 -3.54 6.88 -14.75
C GLU A 228 -2.19 6.76 -14.06
N GLY A 229 -1.47 7.87 -13.90
CA GLY A 229 -0.11 7.89 -13.33
C GLY A 229 0.85 7.07 -14.19
N ASP A 230 1.47 6.09 -13.55
CA ASP A 230 2.31 5.04 -14.15
C ASP A 230 1.52 3.85 -14.71
N GLY A 231 0.19 3.97 -14.79
CA GLY A 231 -0.73 2.94 -15.26
C GLY A 231 -1.52 2.26 -14.15
N LEU A 232 -1.13 2.43 -12.88
CA LEU A 232 -1.87 1.87 -11.75
C LEU A 232 -3.33 2.37 -11.70
N GLY A 233 -3.55 3.64 -12.01
CA GLY A 233 -4.90 4.20 -12.03
C GLY A 233 -5.81 3.52 -13.06
N ALA A 234 -5.27 3.14 -14.22
CA ALA A 234 -5.99 2.41 -15.27
C ALA A 234 -6.31 0.96 -14.87
N VAL A 235 -5.39 0.29 -14.14
CA VAL A 235 -5.66 -1.05 -13.57
C VAL A 235 -6.79 -0.97 -12.54
N LEU A 236 -6.72 0.00 -11.62
CA LEU A 236 -7.72 0.16 -10.56
C LEU A 236 -9.10 0.58 -11.08
N SER A 237 -9.19 1.27 -12.22
CA SER A 237 -10.46 1.60 -12.86
C SER A 237 -11.02 0.48 -13.74
N GLY A 238 -10.23 -0.57 -14.00
CA GLY A 238 -10.57 -1.66 -14.91
C GLY A 238 -10.51 -1.27 -16.38
N LEU A 239 -9.83 -0.17 -16.72
CA LEU A 239 -9.64 0.29 -18.10
C LEU A 239 -8.65 -0.61 -18.84
N ASP A 240 -7.51 -0.92 -18.22
CA ASP A 240 -6.50 -1.81 -18.75
C ASP A 240 -5.78 -2.52 -17.60
N ALA A 241 -5.96 -3.83 -17.51
CA ALA A 241 -5.36 -4.67 -16.47
C ALA A 241 -3.83 -4.80 -16.59
N ASN A 242 -3.25 -4.43 -17.74
CA ASN A 242 -1.82 -4.56 -18.03
C ASN A 242 -1.09 -3.19 -18.07
N ALA A 243 -1.78 -2.09 -17.76
CA ALA A 243 -1.21 -0.75 -17.85
C ALA A 243 -0.09 -0.49 -16.84
N PHE A 244 -0.07 -1.20 -15.71
CA PHE A 244 0.92 -1.04 -14.66
C PHE A 244 2.02 -2.11 -14.73
N ALA A 245 3.28 -1.69 -14.74
CA ALA A 245 4.43 -2.57 -14.67
C ALA A 245 5.47 -2.03 -13.68
N LEU A 246 5.84 -2.86 -12.68
CA LEU A 246 6.79 -2.48 -11.64
C LEU A 246 8.19 -2.12 -12.18
N SER A 247 8.57 -2.68 -13.33
CA SER A 247 9.87 -2.47 -13.99
C SER A 247 9.94 -1.24 -14.90
N ALA A 248 8.82 -0.54 -15.12
CA ALA A 248 8.84 0.66 -15.93
C ALA A 248 9.62 1.77 -15.18
N GLY A 249 10.66 2.32 -15.81
CA GLY A 249 11.42 3.45 -15.28
C GLY A 249 10.59 4.72 -15.06
N ASN A 250 9.33 4.74 -15.52
CA ASN A 250 8.37 5.78 -15.25
C ASN A 250 7.76 5.58 -13.86
N PHE A 251 7.79 6.62 -13.03
CA PHE A 251 6.97 6.67 -11.81
C PHE A 251 6.22 7.98 -11.78
N MET A 252 4.91 7.89 -11.65
CA MET A 252 4.03 9.02 -11.36
C MET A 252 2.85 8.45 -10.59
N PRO A 253 2.63 8.86 -9.33
CA PRO A 253 1.48 8.37 -8.60
C PRO A 253 0.20 8.91 -9.27
N PHE A 254 -0.84 8.09 -9.28
CA PHE A 254 -2.15 8.55 -9.73
C PHE A 254 -2.85 9.37 -8.64
N PHE A 255 -3.74 10.27 -9.04
CA PHE A 255 -4.70 10.93 -8.15
C PHE A 255 -6.11 10.42 -8.42
N GLY A 256 -6.70 9.73 -7.44
CA GLY A 256 -8.10 9.33 -7.45
C GLY A 256 -9.05 10.53 -7.46
N ALA A 257 -10.30 10.32 -7.88
CA ALA A 257 -11.32 11.37 -7.93
C ALA A 257 -11.72 11.92 -6.55
N ASP A 258 -11.43 11.14 -5.50
CA ASP A 258 -11.55 11.45 -4.09
C ASP A 258 -10.40 12.30 -3.54
N ARG A 259 -9.22 12.27 -4.19
CA ARG A 259 -8.07 13.12 -3.83
C ARG A 259 -8.09 14.44 -4.58
N LEU A 260 -8.35 14.38 -5.89
CA LEU A 260 -8.42 15.54 -6.76
C LEU A 260 -9.70 15.45 -7.59
N SER A 261 -10.65 16.35 -7.37
CA SER A 261 -11.92 16.37 -8.10
C SER A 261 -11.73 16.74 -9.57
N LYS A 262 -12.77 16.53 -10.38
CA LYS A 262 -12.76 16.92 -11.79
C LYS A 262 -12.58 18.44 -11.98
N SER A 263 -13.23 19.25 -11.15
CA SER A 263 -13.14 20.71 -11.21
C SER A 263 -11.74 21.21 -10.81
N GLU A 264 -11.14 20.64 -9.77
CA GLU A 264 -9.79 21.01 -9.35
C GLU A 264 -8.75 20.63 -10.41
N LEU A 265 -8.87 19.44 -11.00
CA LEU A 265 -8.00 19.01 -12.09
C LEU A 265 -8.12 19.92 -13.31
N ARG A 266 -9.35 20.33 -13.67
CA ARG A 266 -9.59 21.32 -14.74
C ARG A 266 -8.91 22.66 -14.43
N ASP A 267 -8.98 23.14 -13.18
CA ASP A 267 -8.33 24.39 -12.77
C ASP A 267 -6.80 24.27 -12.85
N ILE A 268 -6.20 23.15 -12.38
CA ILE A 268 -4.76 22.86 -12.54
C ILE A 268 -4.36 22.88 -14.02
N ILE A 269 -5.15 22.25 -14.89
CA ILE A 269 -4.89 22.21 -16.34
C ILE A 269 -4.92 23.62 -16.94
N ALA A 270 -5.86 24.48 -16.52
CA ALA A 270 -5.91 25.87 -16.94
C ALA A 270 -4.66 26.65 -16.51
N TYR A 271 -4.15 26.39 -15.29
CA TYR A 271 -2.87 26.96 -14.84
C TYR A 271 -1.69 26.49 -15.69
N LEU A 272 -1.52 25.18 -15.87
CA LEU A 272 -0.40 24.60 -16.65
C LEU A 272 -0.33 25.15 -18.07
N ARG A 273 -1.48 25.29 -18.73
CA ARG A 273 -1.58 25.82 -20.10
C ARG A 273 -1.46 27.35 -20.17
N SER A 274 -1.50 28.04 -19.03
CA SER A 274 -1.25 29.49 -18.95
C SER A 274 0.22 29.84 -18.77
N LEU A 275 1.06 28.85 -18.44
CA LEU A 275 2.50 29.05 -18.31
C LEU A 275 3.15 29.28 -19.69
N PRO A 276 4.25 30.07 -19.77
CA PRO A 276 4.98 30.27 -21.01
C PRO A 276 5.42 28.93 -21.62
N ALA A 277 5.55 28.80 -22.94
CA ALA A 277 6.10 27.56 -23.53
C ALA A 277 7.50 27.23 -22.96
N GLN A 278 7.82 25.93 -22.87
CA GLN A 278 9.17 25.46 -22.51
C GLN A 278 10.04 25.37 -23.75
#